data_AF-A0A9J7GL05-F1
#
_entry.id   AF-A0A9J7GL05-F1
#
_cell.length_a   1.000
_cell.length_b   1.000
_cell.length_c   1.000
_cell.angle_alpha   90.00
_cell.angle_beta   90.00
_cell.angle_gamma   90.00
#
_symmetry.space_group_name_H-M   'P 1'
#
loop_
_entity.id
_entity.type
_entity.pdbx_description
1 polymer ?
#
loop_
_entity_poly.entity_id
_entity_poly.type
_entity_poly.pdbx_seq_one_letter_code
_entity_poly.pdbx_strand_id
1 'polypeptide(L)' 'MPDTDRLLKTRFPVTNALTYDDVHINFTCEEWTLMNTSQKNLYKDVMLETYKNLTDIGYSWDCHNIEEHCASSKRHGR' A
#
# COMPACT_ATOMS: atom_id res chain seq x y z
N MET A 1 -25.63 14.60 19.94
CA MET A 1 -25.36 13.60 18.87
C MET A 1 -23.88 13.27 18.95
N PRO A 2 -23.48 12.04 19.34
CA PRO A 2 -22.08 11.66 19.34
C PRO A 2 -21.59 11.48 17.88
N ASP A 3 -20.43 12.04 17.61
CA ASP A 3 -19.80 12.14 16.30
C ASP A 3 -19.46 10.74 15.74
N THR A 4 -20.11 10.35 14.65
CA THR A 4 -19.92 9.03 14.02
C THR A 4 -18.56 8.88 13.34
N ASP A 5 -17.85 10.00 13.11
CA ASP A 5 -16.50 10.04 12.54
C ASP A 5 -15.47 9.37 13.47
N ARG A 6 -15.76 9.32 14.78
CA ARG A 6 -14.86 8.76 15.80
C ARG A 6 -14.89 7.23 15.87
N LEU A 7 -15.92 6.59 15.30
CA LEU A 7 -16.14 5.13 15.37
C LEU A 7 -15.56 4.36 14.18
N LEU A 8 -15.25 5.03 13.07
CA LEU A 8 -14.54 4.41 11.93
C LEU A 8 -13.02 4.30 12.20
N LYS A 9 -12.49 5.13 13.12
CA LYS A 9 -11.07 5.10 13.52
C LYS A 9 -10.69 3.94 14.47
N THR A 10 -11.68 3.21 14.99
CA THR A 10 -11.48 2.18 16.03
C THR A 10 -11.65 0.73 15.56
N ARG A 11 -11.73 0.44 14.25
CA ARG A 11 -11.77 -0.98 13.81
C ARG A 11 -10.41 -1.67 13.85
N PHE A 12 -9.30 -0.97 13.64
CA PHE A 12 -7.95 -1.42 13.99
C PHE A 12 -7.06 -0.19 14.20
N PRO A 13 -6.33 -0.06 15.31
CA PRO A 13 -5.33 0.98 15.42
C PRO A 13 -4.28 0.74 14.32
N VAL A 14 -4.18 1.66 13.36
CA VAL A 14 -3.09 1.72 12.38
C VAL A 14 -1.84 2.23 13.11
N THR A 15 -1.40 1.52 14.14
CA THR A 15 -0.21 1.87 14.92
C THR A 15 1.05 1.20 14.36
N ASN A 16 0.90 0.23 13.45
CA ASN A 16 1.98 -0.54 12.83
C ASN A 16 1.87 -0.57 11.29
N ALA A 17 1.35 0.48 10.65
CA ALA A 17 1.47 0.57 9.20
C ALA A 17 2.89 1.01 8.84
N LEU A 18 3.56 0.22 8.00
CA LEU A 18 4.77 0.66 7.32
C LEU A 18 4.42 1.81 6.39
N THR A 19 5.11 2.93 6.55
CA THR A 19 4.99 4.09 5.69
C THR A 19 6.10 4.10 4.65
N TYR A 20 5.93 4.91 3.61
CA TYR A 20 6.98 5.11 2.60
C TYR A 20 8.31 5.55 3.22
N ASP A 21 8.25 6.38 4.26
CA ASP A 21 9.43 6.90 4.95
C ASP A 21 10.20 5.82 5.72
N ASP A 22 9.56 4.71 6.08
CA ASP A 22 10.22 3.59 6.77
C ASP A 22 11.08 2.73 5.83
N VAL A 23 10.83 2.80 4.52
CA VAL A 23 11.46 1.90 3.52
C VAL A 23 12.37 2.62 2.53
N HIS A 24 12.32 3.94 2.45
CA HIS A 24 13.06 4.73 1.47
C HIS A 24 14.24 5.48 2.11
N ILE A 25 15.40 5.40 1.45
CA ILE A 25 16.59 6.17 1.81
C ILE A 25 16.73 7.31 0.82
N ASN A 26 16.66 8.56 1.31
CA ASN A 26 16.81 9.74 0.47
C ASN A 26 18.29 10.10 0.33
N PHE A 27 18.80 10.14 -0.90
CA PHE A 27 20.14 10.65 -1.20
C PHE A 27 20.03 12.05 -1.80
N THR A 28 20.89 12.97 -1.37
CA THR A 28 21.10 14.24 -2.08
C THR A 28 21.80 14.00 -3.42
N CYS A 29 21.75 14.98 -4.33
CA CYS A 29 22.46 14.89 -5.62
C CYS A 29 23.98 14.70 -5.46
N GLU A 30 24.57 15.31 -4.43
CA GLU A 30 25.99 15.21 -4.13
C GLU A 30 26.35 13.81 -3.63
N GLU A 31 25.58 13.27 -2.67
CA GLU A 31 25.75 11.89 -2.19
C GLU A 31 25.54 10.87 -3.31
N TRP A 32 24.50 11.05 -4.12
CA TRP A 32 24.24 10.21 -5.28
C TRP A 32 25.39 10.24 -6.28
N THR A 33 26.01 11.41 -6.51
CA THR A 33 27.16 11.52 -7.43
C THR A 33 28.37 10.76 -6.92
N LEU A 34 28.59 10.78 -5.60
CA LEU A 34 29.72 10.11 -4.94
C LEU A 34 29.54 8.59 -4.80
N MET A 35 28.33 8.06 -4.94
CA MET A 35 28.08 6.61 -4.90
C MET A 35 28.73 5.89 -6.08
N ASN A 36 29.31 4.73 -5.77
CA ASN A 36 29.84 3.83 -6.80
C ASN A 36 28.71 3.10 -7.55
N THR A 37 29.05 2.52 -8.69
CA THR A 37 28.08 1.84 -9.57
C THR A 37 27.31 0.74 -8.85
N SER A 38 27.96 -0.04 -7.99
CA SER A 38 27.33 -1.15 -7.26
C SER A 38 26.28 -0.64 -6.27
N GLN A 39 26.55 0.46 -5.56
CA GLN A 39 25.60 1.09 -4.64
C GLN A 39 24.39 1.66 -5.38
N LYS A 40 24.61 2.31 -6.54
CA LYS A 40 23.51 2.84 -7.38
C LYS A 40 22.62 1.73 -7.92
N ASN A 41 23.22 0.61 -8.32
CA ASN A 41 22.47 -0.55 -8.81
C ASN A 41 21.66 -1.18 -7.68
N LEU A 42 22.26 -1.39 -6.51
CA LEU A 42 21.55 -1.91 -5.34
C LEU A 42 20.37 -1.02 -4.94
N TYR A 43 20.53 0.31 -4.95
CA TYR A 43 19.43 1.22 -4.67
C TYR A 43 18.28 1.05 -5.66
N LYS A 44 18.57 0.96 -6.96
CA LYS A 44 17.55 0.74 -7.99
C LYS A 44 16.84 -0.60 -7.80
N ASP A 45 17.57 -1.66 -7.50
CA ASP A 45 17.01 -3.01 -7.30
C ASP A 45 16.07 -3.04 -6.10
N VAL A 46 16.51 -2.47 -4.96
CA VAL A 46 15.70 -2.37 -3.74
C VAL A 46 14.45 -1.52 -3.97
N MET A 47 14.58 -0.35 -4.58
CA MET A 47 13.43 0.54 -4.80
C MET A 47 12.43 -0.04 -5.81
N LEU A 48 12.91 -0.75 -6.84
CA LEU A 48 12.06 -1.44 -7.80
C LEU A 48 11.23 -2.54 -7.11
N GLU A 49 11.84 -3.32 -6.23
CA GLU A 49 11.15 -4.37 -5.47
C GLU A 49 10.14 -3.78 -4.49
N THR A 50 10.50 -2.70 -3.78
CA THR A 50 9.58 -1.97 -2.91
C THR A 50 8.35 -1.46 -3.68
N TYR A 51 8.53 -0.90 -4.88
CA TYR A 51 7.42 -0.43 -5.71
C TYR A 51 6.49 -1.58 -6.14
N LYS A 52 7.05 -2.73 -6.54
CA LYS A 52 6.26 -3.92 -6.87
C LYS A 52 5.47 -4.43 -5.66
N ASN A 53 6.10 -4.52 -4.50
CA ASN A 53 5.46 -4.99 -3.27
C ASN A 53 4.32 -4.06 -2.86
N LEU A 54 4.52 -2.74 -2.92
CA LEU A 54 3.46 -1.77 -2.62
C LEU A 54 2.30 -1.85 -3.62
N THR A 55 2.60 -2.10 -4.89
CA THR A 55 1.61 -2.27 -5.95
C THR A 55 0.81 -3.55 -5.76
N ASP A 56 1.46 -4.67 -5.42
CA ASP A 56 0.83 -5.96 -5.16
C ASP A 56 -0.06 -5.92 -3.91
N ILE A 57 0.41 -5.26 -2.84
CA ILE A 57 -0.42 -4.96 -1.66
C ILE A 57 -1.61 -4.09 -2.08
N GLY A 58 -1.41 -3.01 -2.83
CA GLY A 58 -2.50 -2.16 -3.32
C GLY A 58 -3.57 -2.93 -4.09
N TYR A 59 -3.17 -3.79 -5.02
CA TYR A 59 -4.09 -4.67 -5.75
C TYR A 59 -4.79 -5.68 -4.83
N SER A 60 -4.09 -6.29 -3.88
CA SER A 60 -4.68 -7.23 -2.92
C SER A 60 -5.77 -6.57 -2.05
N TRP A 61 -5.67 -5.27 -1.77
CA TRP A 61 -6.66 -4.52 -1.00
C TRP A 61 -7.89 -4.16 -1.84
N ASP A 62 -7.69 -3.82 -3.11
CA ASP A 62 -8.79 -3.55 -4.05
C ASP A 62 -9.55 -4.82 -4.48
N CYS A 63 -8.90 -5.99 -4.48
CA CYS A 63 -9.52 -7.25 -4.88
C CYS A 63 -10.41 -7.93 -3.82
N HIS A 64 -10.38 -7.49 -2.55
CA HIS A 64 -11.23 -8.07 -1.49
C HIS A 64 -12.58 -7.36 -1.29
N ASN A 65 -12.90 -6.31 -2.05
CA ASN A 65 -14.15 -5.55 -1.90
C ASN A 65 -15.18 -5.74 -3.03
N ILE A 66 -14.98 -6.71 -3.92
CA ILE A 66 -15.91 -6.99 -5.03
C ILE A 66 -16.43 -8.44 -4.96
N GLU A 67 -16.82 -8.90 -3.78
CA GLU A 67 -17.61 -10.14 -3.72
C GLU A 67 -18.68 -10.11 -2.64
N GLU A 68 -19.61 -9.17 -2.70
CA GLU A 68 -20.96 -9.43 -2.18
C GLU A 68 -21.98 -8.46 -2.76
N HIS A 69 -22.56 -8.79 -3.93
CA HIS A 69 -24.03 -8.68 -4.13
C HIS A 69 -24.59 -9.03 -5.52
N CYS A 70 -23.85 -9.59 -6.47
CA CYS A 70 -24.44 -9.92 -7.79
C CYS A 70 -25.01 -11.35 -7.90
N ALA A 71 -25.41 -11.98 -6.79
CA ALA A 71 -26.04 -13.31 -6.80
C ALA A 71 -27.53 -13.31 -6.41
N SER A 72 -28.10 -12.20 -5.92
CA SER A 72 -29.49 -12.21 -5.44
C SER A 72 -30.54 -12.07 -6.55
N SER A 73 -30.16 -11.69 -7.78
CA SER A 73 -31.12 -11.45 -8.89
C SER A 73 -31.49 -12.73 -9.67
N LYS A 74 -31.78 -13.84 -8.98
CA LYS A 74 -32.33 -15.06 -9.59
C LYS A 74 -33.34 -15.80 -8.71
N ARG A 75 -34.22 -15.08 -7.99
CA ARG A 75 -35.35 -15.72 -7.28
C ARG A 75 -36.62 -14.86 -7.20
N HIS A 76 -37.20 -14.44 -8.31
CA HIS A 76 -38.66 -14.38 -8.39
C HIS A 76 -39.14 -14.21 -9.83
N GLY A 77 -39.93 -15.18 -10.29
CA GLY A 77 -40.51 -15.25 -11.62
C GLY A 77 -41.14 -16.62 -11.78
N ARG A 78 -42.17 -16.88 -10.98
CA ARG A 78 -43.15 -17.94 -11.20
C ARG A 78 -44.48 -17.27 -11.48
#